data_AF-V5YNZ8-F1
#
_entry.id   AF-V5YNZ8-F1
#
_cell.length_a   1.000
_cell.length_b   1.000
_cell.length_c   1.000
_cell.angle_alpha   90.00
_cell.angle_beta   90.00
_cell.angle_gamma   90.00
#
_symmetry.space_group_name_H-M   'P 1'
#
loop_
_entity.id
_entity.type
_entity.pdbx_description
1 polymer ?
#
loop_
_entity_poly.entity_id
_entity_poly.type
_entity_poly.pdbx_seq_one_letter_code
_entity_poly.pdbx_strand_id
1 'polypeptide(L)'
;MATENDISRWFDLGLNEGAGHLIVLQDGSRHEDYPLYVGRHEDVHAVAARYDGVNMQRVLAIYDLATALEPQLDDVLAGHS
;
A
#
# COMPACT_ATOMS: atom_id res chain seq x y z
N MET A 1 2.61 6.49 -11.49
CA MET A 1 3.12 5.40 -10.65
C MET A 1 3.84 6.03 -9.47
N ALA A 2 3.58 5.59 -8.25
CA ALA A 2 4.23 6.07 -7.03
C ALA A 2 5.74 5.75 -7.08
N THR A 3 6.56 6.69 -6.61
CA THR A 3 8.00 6.46 -6.45
C THR A 3 8.32 5.85 -5.08
N GLU A 4 9.52 5.32 -4.90
CA GLU A 4 10.02 4.87 -3.58
C GLU A 4 9.93 5.97 -2.51
N ASN A 5 10.12 7.23 -2.91
CA ASN A 5 10.00 8.37 -2.01
C ASN A 5 8.54 8.66 -1.61
N ASP A 6 7.59 8.46 -2.53
CA ASP A 6 6.16 8.57 -2.21
C ASP A 6 5.75 7.47 -1.22
N ILE A 7 6.18 6.23 -1.48
CA ILE A 7 5.90 5.07 -0.61
C ILE A 7 6.52 5.30 0.77
N SER A 8 7.77 5.76 0.84
CA SER A 8 8.45 6.05 2.12
C SER A 8 7.72 7.12 2.92
N ARG A 9 7.24 8.17 2.25
CA ARG A 9 6.42 9.21 2.89
C ARG A 9 5.10 8.65 3.42
N TRP A 10 4.41 7.83 2.63
CA TRP A 10 3.16 7.20 3.07
C TRP A 10 3.39 6.22 4.22
N PHE A 11 4.49 5.48 4.21
CA PHE A 11 4.86 4.58 5.29
C PHE A 11 5.06 5.33 6.61
N ASP A 12 5.83 6.43 6.60
CA ASP A 12 6.03 7.29 7.77
C ASP A 12 4.74 7.92 8.29
N LEU A 13 3.87 8.38 7.38
CA LEU A 13 2.54 8.88 7.74
C LEU A 13 1.69 7.80 8.40
N GLY A 14 1.65 6.58 7.83
CA GLY A 14 0.91 5.45 8.41
C GLY A 14 1.41 5.07 9.80
N LEU A 15 2.73 5.08 10.02
CA LEU A 15 3.34 4.89 11.33
C LEU A 15 2.90 5.96 12.33
N ASN A 16 2.95 7.24 11.92
CA ASN A 16 2.56 8.36 12.77
C ASN A 16 1.07 8.33 13.14
N GLU A 17 0.21 7.86 12.23
CA GLU A 17 -1.23 7.69 12.46
C GLU A 17 -1.58 6.39 13.22
N GLY A 18 -0.58 5.55 13.53
CA GLY A 18 -0.76 4.31 14.27
C GLY A 18 -1.40 3.16 13.48
N ALA A 19 -1.38 3.24 12.15
CA ALA A 19 -1.86 2.17 11.28
C ALA A 19 -1.05 0.87 11.46
N GLY A 20 -1.65 -0.24 11.04
CA GLY A 20 -1.00 -1.56 11.00
C GLY A 20 -0.40 -1.88 9.62
N HIS A 21 -1.09 -1.48 8.56
CA HIS A 21 -0.66 -1.74 7.19
C HIS A 21 -0.90 -0.53 6.29
N LEU A 22 -0.11 -0.46 5.22
CA LEU A 22 -0.27 0.46 4.10
C LEU A 22 -0.56 -0.37 2.84
N ILE A 23 -1.68 -0.10 2.18
CA ILE A 23 -2.01 -0.64 0.86
C ILE A 23 -1.76 0.46 -0.16
N VAL A 24 -0.96 0.19 -1.19
CA VAL A 24 -0.83 1.08 -2.35
C VAL A 24 -1.85 0.64 -3.40
N LEU A 25 -2.78 1.55 -3.70
CA LEU A 25 -3.82 1.35 -4.70
C LEU A 25 -3.50 2.19 -5.94
N GLN A 26 -3.90 1.69 -7.10
CA GLN A 26 -3.98 2.48 -8.34
C GLN A 26 -5.44 2.75 -8.67
N ASP A 27 -5.78 4.01 -8.95
CA ASP A 27 -7.06 4.39 -9.54
C ASP A 27 -6.92 4.46 -11.07
N GLY A 28 -7.53 3.51 -11.77
CA GLY A 28 -7.47 3.45 -13.23
C GLY A 28 -8.23 4.59 -13.94
N SER A 29 -9.12 5.31 -13.25
CA SER A 29 -9.85 6.44 -13.83
C SER A 29 -9.06 7.75 -13.82
N ARG A 30 -8.15 7.89 -12.85
CA ARG A 30 -7.28 9.06 -12.64
C ARG A 30 -5.81 8.79 -12.99
N HIS A 31 -5.47 7.52 -13.26
CA HIS A 31 -4.09 7.08 -13.47
C HIS A 31 -3.16 7.49 -12.32
N GLU A 32 -3.68 7.47 -11.09
CA GLU A 32 -2.98 7.92 -9.88
C GLU A 32 -2.87 6.78 -8.87
N ASP A 33 -1.71 6.68 -8.23
CA ASP A 33 -1.49 5.74 -7.14
C ASP A 33 -1.64 6.48 -5.80
N TYR A 34 -2.22 5.83 -4.81
CA TYR A 34 -2.55 6.46 -3.53
C TYR A 34 -2.52 5.47 -2.35
N PRO A 35 -2.29 5.97 -1.12
CA PRO A 35 -2.22 5.13 0.06
C PRO A 35 -3.61 4.85 0.63
N LEU A 36 -3.81 3.64 1.12
CA LEU A 36 -4.91 3.25 1.99
C LEU A 36 -4.32 2.65 3.27
N TYR A 37 -4.62 3.27 4.41
CA TYR A 37 -4.15 2.81 5.72
C TYR A 37 -5.16 1.87 6.36
N VAL A 38 -4.66 0.77 6.91
CA VAL A 38 -5.47 -0.25 7.57
C VAL A 38 -5.03 -0.39 9.02
N GLY A 39 -5.98 -0.44 9.94
CA GLY A 39 -5.72 -0.55 11.37
C GLY A 39 -5.07 -1.89 11.77
N ARG A 40 -4.41 -1.90 12.93
CA ARG A 40 -3.70 -3.10 13.47
C ARG A 40 -4.62 -4.30 13.77
N HIS A 41 -5.92 -4.07 13.94
CA HIS A 41 -6.90 -5.11 14.24
C HIS A 41 -7.80 -5.44 13.04
N GLU A 42 -7.56 -4.82 11.89
CA GLU A 42 -8.30 -5.08 10.67
C GLU A 42 -7.59 -6.14 9.82
N ASP A 43 -8.37 -6.97 9.14
CA ASP A 43 -7.83 -7.93 8.19
C ASP A 43 -7.48 -7.21 6.88
N VAL A 44 -6.17 -7.00 6.67
CA VAL A 44 -5.64 -6.27 5.51
C VAL A 44 -6.02 -6.91 4.18
N HIS A 45 -6.11 -8.24 4.11
CA HIS A 45 -6.49 -8.95 2.89
C HIS A 45 -7.98 -8.79 2.58
N ALA A 46 -8.83 -8.82 3.60
CA ALA A 46 -10.25 -8.54 3.46
C ALA A 46 -10.51 -7.09 3.06
N VAL A 47 -9.70 -6.13 3.54
CA VAL A 47 -9.75 -4.74 3.07
C VAL A 47 -9.29 -4.65 1.63
N ALA A 48 -8.11 -5.18 1.28
CA ALA A 48 -7.57 -5.17 -0.08
C ALA A 48 -8.56 -5.74 -1.12
N ALA A 49 -9.23 -6.85 -0.80
CA ALA A 49 -10.22 -7.49 -1.67
C ALA A 49 -11.46 -6.62 -1.98
N ARG A 50 -11.74 -5.57 -1.20
CA ARG A 50 -12.83 -4.61 -1.47
C ARG A 50 -12.47 -3.60 -2.55
N TYR A 51 -11.18 -3.40 -2.80
CA TYR A 51 -10.66 -2.41 -3.74
C TYR A 51 -10.12 -3.06 -5.01
N ASP A 52 -9.52 -4.25 -4.90
CA ASP A 52 -8.91 -4.91 -6.06
C ASP A 52 -9.96 -5.29 -7.12
N GLY A 53 -9.79 -4.75 -8.33
CA GLY A 53 -10.71 -4.96 -9.46
C GLY A 53 -12.02 -4.19 -9.38
N VAL A 54 -12.27 -3.42 -8.31
CA VAL A 54 -13.50 -2.64 -8.12
C VAL A 54 -13.31 -1.22 -8.64
N ASN A 55 -14.26 -0.70 -9.44
CA ASN A 55 -14.19 0.65 -9.99
C ASN A 55 -12.87 0.99 -10.72
N MET A 56 -12.29 0.02 -11.44
CA MET A 56 -10.98 0.15 -12.11
C MET A 56 -9.80 0.37 -11.15
N GLN A 57 -9.98 0.07 -9.87
CA GLN A 57 -8.92 0.15 -8.88
C GLN A 57 -8.16 -1.17 -8.82
N ARG A 58 -6.88 -1.10 -8.44
CA ARG A 58 -6.00 -2.26 -8.33
C ARG A 58 -5.10 -2.13 -7.11
N VAL A 59 -4.90 -3.22 -6.39
CA VAL A 59 -3.88 -3.29 -5.35
C VAL A 59 -2.52 -3.52 -6.02
N LEU A 60 -1.58 -2.61 -5.77
CA LEU A 60 -0.20 -2.72 -6.26
C LEU A 60 0.71 -3.38 -5.24
N ALA A 61 0.60 -2.97 -3.98
CA ALA A 61 1.45 -3.46 -2.91
C ALA A 61 0.74 -3.38 -1.56
N ILE A 62 1.16 -4.22 -0.62
CA ILE A 62 0.73 -4.16 0.77
C ILE A 62 2.01 -4.19 1.62
N TYR A 63 2.18 -3.20 2.48
CA TYR A 63 3.28 -3.09 3.42
C TYR A 63 2.78 -3.30 4.85
N ASP A 64 3.50 -4.11 5.60
CA ASP A 64 3.34 -4.22 7.05
C ASP A 64 4.13 -3.10 7.73
N LEU A 65 3.43 -2.26 8.49
CA LEU A 65 4.04 -1.11 9.18
C LEU A 65 4.76 -1.53 10.47
N ALA A 66 4.65 -2.78 10.90
CA ALA A 66 5.38 -3.29 12.05
C ALA A 66 6.80 -3.77 11.70
N THR A 67 7.13 -3.90 10.41
CA THR A 67 8.41 -4.36 9.89
C THR A 67 9.14 -3.25 9.12
N ALA A 68 10.44 -3.42 8.88
CA ALA A 68 11.23 -2.41 8.16
C ALA A 68 10.77 -2.30 6.70
N LEU A 69 10.73 -1.07 6.15
CA LEU A 69 10.28 -0.80 4.78
C LEU A 69 11.26 -1.30 3.72
N GLU A 70 12.57 -1.10 3.91
CA GLU A 70 13.62 -1.45 2.94
C GLU A 70 13.52 -2.88 2.38
N PRO A 71 13.43 -3.95 3.20
CA PRO A 71 13.30 -5.31 2.67
C PRO A 71 11.96 -5.56 1.94
N GLN A 72 10.91 -4.82 2.28
CA GLN A 72 9.60 -4.94 1.61
C GLN A 72 9.60 -4.24 0.25
N LEU A 73 10.30 -3.09 0.13
CA LEU A 73 10.46 -2.40 -1.14
C LEU A 73 11.19 -3.26 -2.16
N ASP A 74 12.26 -3.94 -1.76
CA ASP A 74 13.03 -4.83 -2.64
C ASP A 74 12.15 -5.99 -3.17
N ASP A 75 11.38 -6.64 -2.29
CA ASP A 75 10.49 -7.75 -2.66
C ASP A 75 9.39 -7.31 -3.64
N VAL A 76 8.73 -6.18 -3.35
CA VAL A 76 7.70 -5.60 -4.22
C VAL A 76 8.28 -5.20 -5.58
N LEU A 77 9.45 -4.55 -5.61
CA LEU A 77 10.08 -4.16 -6.88
C LEU A 77 10.56 -5.39 -7.69
N ALA A 78 11.06 -6.43 -7.02
CA ALA A 78 11.48 -7.67 -7.66
C ALA A 78 10.31 -8.42 -8.31
N GLY A 79 9.13 -8.40 -7.68
CA GLY A 79 7.90 -9.00 -8.21
C GLY A 79 7.30 -8.30 -9.45
N HIS A 80 7.80 -7.12 -9.81
CA HIS A 80 7.37 -6.33 -10.96
C HIS A 80 8.32 -6.44 -12.19
N SER A 81 9.23 -7.42 -12.20
CA SER A 81 10.22 -7.66 -13.28
C SER A 81 9.76 -8.63 -14.38
#